data_AF-A0AA39UU55-F1
#
_entry.id   AF-A0AA39UU55-F1
#
_cell.length_a   1.000
_cell.length_b   1.000
_cell.length_c   1.000
_cell.angle_alpha   90.00
_cell.angle_beta   90.00
_cell.angle_gamma   90.00
#
_symmetry.space_group_name_H-M   'P 1'
#
loop_
_entity.id
_entity.type
_entity.pdbx_description
1 polymer ?
#
loop_
_entity_poly.entity_id
_entity_poly.type
_entity_poly.pdbx_seq_one_letter_code
_entity_poly.pdbx_strand_id
1 'polypeptide(L)'
;MNPSPGDSGKVNTILHNLRGEQFRHSQNVQRSHTRARLRAGLTHNSPTLPFNLHDHGFAATEESVVETPQTWSGPKPPKSWRSPIEGSTSVTRASMLSLVLSALSHNSVPSLTLLCLRRIASMPTDDFILDVVPFIPPHLRCQLLRDTAVHCPLPNPKLYALCEPEGTADGELIIVGPTQSLRNGFFLQSSSNAANEGMDRANWDEEEWSPSPLHTFILLSSPLSTSTFLTLPPTLTHMALINLPNALPLHRLPGICPLLVVLDLSYNIWLHPSSKEATKILERVQWSRWTQLRTLGFRDCYVYDEMLAKLNQGRWDDVEVVSA
;
A
#
# COMPACT_ATOMS: atom_id res chain seq x y z
N MET A 1 43.26 20.48 38.31
CA MET A 1 43.52 19.17 37.67
C MET A 1 42.78 19.15 36.35
N ASN A 2 43.49 19.28 35.23
CA ASN A 2 42.88 19.31 33.90
C ASN A 2 42.66 17.87 33.40
N PRO A 3 41.48 17.54 32.85
CA PRO A 3 41.20 16.21 32.33
C PRO A 3 42.07 15.91 31.10
N SER A 4 42.64 14.70 31.08
CA SER A 4 43.49 14.21 30.00
C SER A 4 42.70 14.13 28.68
N PRO A 5 43.20 14.66 27.55
CA PRO A 5 42.47 14.78 26.29
C PRO A 5 42.27 13.47 25.50
N GLY A 6 42.32 12.30 26.16
CA GLY A 6 42.31 10.98 25.50
C GLY A 6 40.99 10.20 25.54
N ASP A 7 40.02 10.57 26.39
CA ASP A 7 38.84 9.71 26.63
C ASP A 7 37.63 9.98 25.73
N SER A 8 37.55 11.15 25.08
CA SER A 8 36.41 11.49 24.22
C SER A 8 36.36 10.66 22.92
N GLY A 9 37.52 10.27 22.37
CA GLY A 9 37.62 9.44 21.16
C GLY A 9 37.18 7.99 21.39
N LYS A 10 37.40 7.44 22.59
CA LYS A 10 36.98 6.08 22.95
C LYS A 10 35.45 5.95 22.97
N VAL A 11 34.73 6.94 23.51
CA VAL A 11 33.26 6.90 23.57
C VAL A 11 32.64 6.90 22.19
N ASN A 12 33.13 7.75 21.27
CA ASN A 12 32.64 7.76 19.88
C ASN A 12 32.92 6.45 19.15
N THR A 13 34.07 5.82 19.42
CA THR A 13 34.42 4.51 18.83
C THR A 13 33.51 3.40 19.36
N ILE A 14 33.21 3.41 20.65
CA ILE A 14 32.28 2.45 21.28
C ILE A 14 30.86 2.62 20.72
N LEU A 15 30.37 3.85 20.60
CA LEU A 15 29.04 4.11 20.03
C LEU A 15 28.95 3.73 18.55
N HIS A 16 30.00 3.97 17.78
CA HIS A 16 30.05 3.54 16.38
C HIS A 16 30.02 2.01 16.25
N ASN A 17 30.78 1.30 17.08
CA ASN A 17 30.80 -0.16 17.10
C ASN A 17 29.45 -0.74 17.55
N LEU A 18 28.82 -0.19 18.60
CA LEU A 18 27.50 -0.62 19.05
C LEU A 18 26.42 -0.43 17.99
N ARG A 19 26.44 0.70 17.25
CA ARG A 19 25.52 0.93 16.13
C ARG A 19 25.75 -0.06 15.00
N GLY A 20 27.01 -0.34 14.66
CA GLY A 20 27.37 -1.33 13.64
C GLY A 20 26.95 -2.75 14.03
N GLU A 21 27.10 -3.13 15.30
CA GLU A 21 26.70 -4.43 15.82
C GLU A 21 25.18 -4.60 15.83
N GLN A 22 24.42 -3.60 16.27
CA GLN A 22 22.95 -3.62 16.20
C GLN A 22 22.45 -3.76 14.75
N PHE A 23 23.10 -3.10 13.80
CA PHE A 23 22.76 -3.22 12.37
C PHE A 23 23.05 -4.63 11.83
N ARG A 24 24.19 -5.23 12.19
CA ARG A 24 24.50 -6.62 11.80
C ARG A 24 23.53 -7.61 12.44
N HIS A 25 23.16 -7.40 13.70
CA HIS A 25 22.20 -8.24 14.40
C HIS A 25 20.81 -8.15 13.77
N SER A 26 20.33 -6.96 13.42
CA SER A 26 19.04 -6.79 12.75
C SER A 26 19.02 -7.44 11.35
N GLN A 27 20.11 -7.33 10.58
CA GLN A 27 20.24 -8.04 9.30
C GLN A 27 20.28 -9.57 9.47
N ASN A 28 21.00 -10.09 10.47
CA ASN A 28 21.05 -11.53 10.73
C ASN A 28 19.70 -12.08 11.17
N VAL A 29 18.95 -11.35 12.01
CA VAL A 29 17.58 -11.70 12.41
C VAL A 29 16.64 -11.67 11.21
N GLN A 30 16.73 -10.66 10.34
CA GLN A 30 15.94 -10.62 9.11
C GLN A 30 16.26 -11.82 8.21
N ARG A 31 17.54 -12.11 7.95
CA ARG A 31 17.96 -13.26 7.12
C ARG A 31 17.57 -14.61 7.71
N SER A 32 17.62 -14.77 9.03
CA SER A 32 17.21 -16.02 9.68
C SER A 32 15.69 -16.24 9.61
N HIS A 33 14.88 -15.18 9.75
CA HIS A 33 13.44 -15.27 9.54
C HIS A 33 13.07 -15.63 8.08
N THR A 34 13.79 -15.10 7.09
CA THR A 34 13.55 -15.44 5.68
C THR A 34 13.90 -16.89 5.37
N ARG A 35 15.00 -17.42 5.93
CA ARG A 35 15.40 -18.83 5.75
C ARG A 35 14.50 -19.81 6.53
N ALA A 36 13.98 -19.42 7.68
CA ALA A 36 13.06 -20.27 8.45
C ALA A 36 11.71 -20.48 7.74
N ARG A 37 11.23 -19.49 6.97
CA ARG A 37 9.96 -19.62 6.21
C ARG A 37 10.05 -20.56 5.01
N LEU A 38 11.25 -20.81 4.48
CA LEU A 38 11.45 -21.73 3.36
C LEU A 38 11.68 -23.19 3.81
N ARG A 39 11.78 -23.48 5.12
CA ARG A 39 12.01 -24.83 5.66
C ARG A 39 11.07 -25.28 6.78
N ALA A 40 10.11 -24.46 7.21
CA ALA A 40 9.11 -24.88 8.19
C ALA A 40 7.94 -25.61 7.51
N GLY A 41 8.21 -26.83 7.03
CA GLY A 41 7.18 -27.84 6.92
C GLY A 41 6.67 -28.19 8.32
N LEU A 42 5.35 -28.25 8.46
CA LEU A 42 4.58 -28.86 9.55
C LEU A 42 5.29 -29.03 10.90
N THR A 43 5.08 -28.09 11.82
CA THR A 43 4.98 -28.44 13.24
C THR A 43 3.74 -27.79 13.83
N HIS A 44 2.71 -28.61 14.01
CA HIS A 44 1.59 -28.39 14.92
C HIS A 44 2.13 -27.90 16.27
N ASN A 45 1.78 -26.67 16.65
CA ASN A 45 1.60 -26.23 18.04
C ASN A 45 1.14 -24.77 18.03
N SER A 46 -0.15 -24.57 17.87
CA SER A 46 -0.81 -23.29 18.13
C SER A 46 -1.92 -23.53 19.15
N PRO A 47 -1.97 -22.80 20.28
CA PRO A 47 -3.03 -22.95 21.27
C PRO A 47 -4.35 -22.46 20.67
N THR A 48 -5.35 -23.35 20.68
CA THR A 48 -6.72 -23.11 20.24
C THR A 48 -7.44 -22.16 21.20
N LEU A 49 -7.73 -20.94 20.74
CA LEU A 49 -8.88 -20.17 21.18
C LEU A 49 -9.69 -19.79 19.94
N PRO A 50 -10.96 -20.24 19.83
CA PRO A 50 -11.80 -19.92 18.69
C PRO A 50 -12.35 -18.49 18.83
N PHE A 51 -11.81 -17.56 18.06
CA PHE A 51 -12.45 -16.28 17.78
C PHE A 51 -13.24 -16.40 16.49
N ASN A 52 -14.49 -16.86 16.55
CA ASN A 52 -15.49 -16.65 15.50
C ASN A 52 -16.88 -17.02 16.05
N LEU A 53 -17.51 -16.09 16.78
CA LEU A 53 -18.96 -16.03 16.89
C LEU A 53 -19.42 -15.01 15.85
N HIS A 54 -19.83 -15.50 14.68
CA HIS A 54 -20.55 -14.68 13.71
C HIS A 54 -22.01 -14.59 14.13
N ASP A 55 -22.43 -13.36 14.42
CA ASP A 55 -23.82 -12.99 14.65
C ASP A 55 -24.53 -12.96 13.30
N HIS A 56 -25.60 -13.74 13.16
CA HIS A 56 -26.43 -13.76 11.96
C HIS A 56 -27.35 -12.54 11.97
N GLY A 57 -27.08 -11.60 11.07
CA GLY A 57 -27.84 -10.37 10.91
C GLY A 57 -29.31 -10.62 10.53
N PHE A 58 -30.20 -10.07 11.35
CA PHE A 58 -31.53 -9.67 10.91
C PHE A 58 -31.41 -8.38 10.09
N ALA A 59 -32.07 -8.35 8.94
CA ALA A 59 -32.20 -7.17 8.10
C ALA A 59 -32.96 -6.08 8.88
N ALA A 60 -32.30 -4.96 9.16
CA ALA A 60 -32.93 -3.75 9.69
C ALA A 60 -32.93 -2.68 8.61
N THR A 61 -34.13 -2.14 8.40
CA THR A 61 -34.46 -1.00 7.55
C THR A 61 -33.61 0.22 7.88
N GLU A 62 -33.02 0.84 6.87
CA GLU A 62 -32.23 2.07 6.98
C GLU A 62 -33.14 3.27 7.34
N GLU A 63 -33.07 3.72 8.59
CA GLU A 63 -33.47 5.07 8.98
C GLU A 63 -32.20 5.90 9.25
N SER A 64 -32.05 6.99 8.51
CA SER A 64 -30.93 7.93 8.63
C SER A 64 -31.00 8.71 9.96
N VAL A 65 -30.27 8.26 10.96
CA VAL A 65 -30.11 8.97 12.24
C VAL A 65 -28.96 9.97 12.11
N VAL A 66 -29.28 11.26 12.28
CA VAL A 66 -28.31 12.36 12.36
C VAL A 66 -27.48 12.18 13.64
N GLU A 67 -26.21 11.82 13.51
CA GLU A 67 -25.29 11.67 14.64
C GLU A 67 -25.04 13.02 15.33
N THR A 68 -25.52 13.14 16.56
CA THR A 68 -25.09 14.19 17.48
C THR A 68 -23.83 13.73 18.22
N PRO A 69 -22.87 14.63 18.52
CA PRO A 69 -21.63 14.26 19.19
C PRO A 69 -21.90 13.75 20.62
N GLN A 70 -21.91 12.43 20.80
CA GLN A 70 -22.06 11.78 22.10
C GLN A 70 -20.79 12.00 22.94
N THR A 71 -20.85 12.94 23.88
CA THR A 71 -19.87 13.06 24.96
C THR A 71 -20.13 11.98 25.99
N TRP A 72 -19.33 10.91 25.94
CA TRP A 72 -19.33 9.86 26.97
C TRP A 72 -18.65 10.39 28.24
N SER A 73 -19.32 10.29 29.38
CA SER A 73 -18.71 10.54 30.68
C SER A 73 -17.82 9.34 31.07
N GLY A 74 -16.49 9.49 30.98
CA GLY A 74 -15.54 8.45 31.39
C GLY A 74 -14.26 8.39 30.56
N PRO A 75 -13.30 7.49 30.91
CA PRO A 75 -12.16 7.23 30.04
C PRO A 75 -12.66 6.75 28.67
N LYS A 76 -12.01 7.22 27.60
CA LYS A 76 -12.39 6.84 26.23
C LYS A 76 -12.42 5.31 26.11
N PRO A 77 -13.45 4.73 25.48
CA PRO A 77 -13.54 3.28 25.32
C PRO A 77 -12.30 2.75 24.58
N PRO A 78 -11.83 1.53 24.91
CA PRO A 78 -10.74 0.86 24.19
C PRO A 78 -10.98 0.92 22.68
N LYS A 79 -9.90 1.05 21.89
CA LYS A 79 -10.02 1.09 20.42
C LYS A 79 -10.74 -0.14 19.84
N SER A 80 -10.67 -1.28 20.52
CA SER A 80 -11.38 -2.52 20.15
C SER A 80 -12.90 -2.47 20.35
N TRP A 81 -13.43 -1.49 21.10
CA TRP A 81 -14.86 -1.35 21.38
C TRP A 81 -15.54 -0.30 20.51
N ARG A 82 -14.76 0.48 19.77
CA ARG A 82 -15.31 1.34 18.74
C ARG A 82 -15.72 0.41 17.61
N SER A 83 -16.99 0.47 17.20
CA SER A 83 -17.40 -0.14 15.95
C SER A 83 -16.37 0.25 14.89
N PRO A 84 -15.80 -0.71 14.14
CA PRO A 84 -14.91 -0.35 13.04
C PRO A 84 -15.66 0.69 12.23
N ILE A 85 -15.06 1.88 12.09
CA ILE A 85 -15.60 3.01 11.33
C ILE A 85 -16.32 2.43 10.13
N GLU A 86 -17.63 2.69 10.02
CA GLU A 86 -18.54 2.05 9.06
C GLU A 86 -17.78 1.76 7.77
N GLY A 87 -17.55 0.46 7.55
CA GLY A 87 -16.58 0.00 6.57
C GLY A 87 -16.91 0.62 5.21
N SER A 88 -15.92 1.25 4.59
CA SER A 88 -16.08 1.86 3.26
C SER A 88 -16.86 0.91 2.35
N THR A 89 -18.07 1.31 1.96
CA THR A 89 -18.95 0.49 1.13
C THR A 89 -18.30 0.29 -0.24
N SER A 90 -18.73 -0.71 -1.00
CA SER A 90 -18.21 -0.91 -2.36
C SER A 90 -18.39 0.33 -3.25
N VAL A 91 -19.49 1.07 -3.06
CA VAL A 91 -19.78 2.33 -3.76
C VAL A 91 -18.76 3.41 -3.39
N THR A 92 -18.50 3.59 -2.10
CA THR A 92 -17.50 4.55 -1.63
C THR A 92 -16.10 4.18 -2.12
N ARG A 93 -15.72 2.90 -2.08
CA ARG A 93 -14.43 2.43 -2.62
C ARG A 93 -14.34 2.62 -4.13
N ALA A 94 -15.40 2.34 -4.88
CA ALA A 94 -15.45 2.57 -6.32
C ALA A 94 -15.23 4.06 -6.64
N SER A 95 -15.91 4.94 -5.91
CA SER A 95 -15.72 6.38 -6.05
C SER A 95 -14.28 6.78 -5.72
N MET A 96 -13.75 6.36 -4.57
CA MET A 96 -12.37 6.63 -4.15
C MET A 96 -11.34 6.15 -5.17
N LEU A 97 -11.52 4.97 -5.76
CA LEU A 97 -10.57 4.39 -6.70
C LEU A 97 -10.78 4.82 -8.16
N SER A 98 -11.89 5.51 -8.47
CA SER A 98 -12.28 5.84 -9.86
C SER A 98 -11.20 6.61 -10.63
N LEU A 99 -10.52 7.56 -10.00
CA LEU A 99 -9.49 8.37 -10.66
C LEU A 99 -8.35 7.50 -11.23
N VAL A 100 -7.76 6.64 -10.41
CA VAL A 100 -6.66 5.77 -10.85
C VAL A 100 -7.17 4.60 -11.69
N LEU A 101 -8.31 3.99 -11.35
CA LEU A 101 -8.82 2.84 -12.11
C LEU A 101 -9.32 3.21 -13.51
N SER A 102 -9.87 4.42 -13.70
CA SER A 102 -10.28 4.92 -15.02
C SER A 102 -9.08 5.16 -15.96
N ALA A 103 -7.91 5.51 -15.41
CA ALA A 103 -6.67 5.60 -16.16
C ALA A 103 -6.15 4.21 -16.59
N LEU A 104 -6.53 3.15 -15.88
CA LEU A 104 -6.01 1.79 -16.05
C LEU A 104 -6.96 0.84 -16.80
N SER A 105 -8.25 1.16 -16.91
CA SER A 105 -9.29 0.27 -17.46
C SER A 105 -10.35 1.03 -18.26
N HIS A 106 -10.76 0.46 -19.40
CA HIS A 106 -11.81 1.04 -20.26
C HIS A 106 -13.17 0.33 -20.17
N ASN A 107 -13.31 -0.73 -19.36
CA ASN A 107 -14.49 -1.60 -19.39
C ASN A 107 -15.42 -1.32 -18.20
N SER A 108 -16.63 -0.86 -18.49
CA SER A 108 -17.68 -0.58 -17.50
C SER A 108 -18.46 -1.82 -17.05
N VAL A 109 -18.39 -2.92 -17.80
CA VAL A 109 -19.15 -4.15 -17.54
C VAL A 109 -18.19 -5.28 -17.18
N PRO A 110 -18.38 -5.99 -16.04
CA PRO A 110 -17.52 -7.12 -15.68
C PRO A 110 -17.72 -8.27 -16.67
N SER A 111 -16.61 -8.87 -17.11
CA SER A 111 -16.65 -10.07 -17.94
C SER A 111 -17.17 -11.28 -17.14
N LEU A 112 -17.71 -12.28 -17.84
CA LEU A 112 -18.10 -13.55 -17.22
C LEU A 112 -16.93 -14.17 -16.45
N THR A 113 -15.72 -14.13 -17.03
CA THR A 113 -14.48 -14.60 -16.40
C THR A 113 -14.26 -13.94 -15.04
N LEU A 114 -14.42 -12.61 -14.97
CA LEU A 114 -14.24 -11.87 -13.72
C LEU A 114 -15.29 -12.24 -12.66
N LEU A 115 -16.55 -12.42 -13.07
CA LEU A 115 -17.61 -12.88 -12.16
C LEU A 115 -17.33 -14.28 -11.61
N CYS A 116 -16.84 -15.20 -12.45
CA CYS A 116 -16.40 -16.53 -12.02
C CYS A 116 -15.23 -16.45 -11.04
N LEU A 117 -14.20 -15.66 -11.35
CA LEU A 117 -13.04 -15.47 -10.48
C LEU A 117 -13.43 -14.87 -9.12
N ARG A 118 -14.38 -13.91 -9.10
CA ARG A 118 -14.91 -13.35 -7.85
C ARG A 118 -15.56 -14.42 -6.99
N ARG A 119 -16.32 -15.34 -7.60
CA ARG A 119 -16.91 -16.46 -6.87
C ARG A 119 -15.83 -17.38 -6.31
N ILE A 120 -14.79 -17.69 -7.09
CA ILE A 120 -13.68 -18.51 -6.65
C ILE A 120 -12.89 -17.83 -5.52
N ALA A 121 -12.69 -16.52 -5.58
CA ALA A 121 -12.03 -15.75 -4.54
C ALA A 121 -12.77 -15.79 -3.18
N SER A 122 -14.05 -16.16 -3.17
CA SER A 122 -14.83 -16.37 -1.94
C SER A 122 -14.60 -17.72 -1.24
N MET A 123 -13.85 -18.64 -1.86
CA MET A 123 -13.47 -19.93 -1.26
C MET A 123 -12.60 -19.76 0.01
N PRO A 124 -12.42 -20.81 0.83
CA PRO A 124 -11.44 -20.79 1.91
C PRO A 124 -10.04 -20.39 1.42
N THR A 125 -9.25 -19.78 2.31
CA THR A 125 -7.93 -19.23 1.96
C THR A 125 -6.97 -20.29 1.45
N ASP A 126 -6.92 -21.45 2.09
CA ASP A 126 -5.97 -22.50 1.73
C ASP A 126 -6.30 -23.10 0.36
N ASP A 127 -7.57 -23.46 0.13
CA ASP A 127 -8.06 -23.96 -1.16
C ASP A 127 -7.81 -22.94 -2.29
N PHE A 128 -8.06 -21.65 -2.05
CA PHE A 128 -7.80 -20.62 -3.05
C PHE A 128 -6.31 -20.54 -3.42
N ILE A 129 -5.43 -20.57 -2.43
CA ILE A 129 -3.99 -20.42 -2.64
C ILE A 129 -3.40 -21.65 -3.33
N LEU A 130 -3.79 -22.86 -2.92
CA LEU A 130 -3.20 -24.10 -3.41
C LEU A 130 -3.82 -24.56 -4.73
N ASP A 131 -5.15 -24.47 -4.87
CA ASP A 131 -5.87 -25.11 -5.98
C ASP A 131 -6.21 -24.14 -7.12
N VAL A 132 -6.13 -22.83 -6.88
CA VAL A 132 -6.59 -21.82 -7.86
C VAL A 132 -5.46 -20.93 -8.33
N VAL A 133 -4.76 -20.24 -7.42
CA VAL A 133 -3.74 -19.23 -7.76
C VAL A 133 -2.71 -19.71 -8.79
N PRO A 134 -2.18 -20.95 -8.73
CA PRO A 134 -1.20 -21.43 -9.72
C PRO A 134 -1.73 -21.45 -11.16
N PHE A 135 -3.04 -21.52 -11.34
CA PHE A 135 -3.70 -21.63 -12.65
C PHE A 135 -4.27 -20.31 -13.17
N ILE A 136 -4.22 -19.22 -12.38
CA ILE A 136 -4.68 -17.91 -12.82
C ILE A 136 -3.53 -17.19 -13.55
N PRO A 137 -3.67 -16.86 -14.84
CA PRO A 137 -2.68 -16.05 -15.57
C PRO A 137 -2.49 -14.65 -14.96
N PRO A 138 -1.31 -14.02 -15.08
CA PRO A 138 -1.00 -12.73 -14.46
C PRO A 138 -2.04 -11.62 -14.74
N HIS A 139 -2.46 -11.47 -16.00
CA HIS A 139 -3.46 -10.45 -16.38
C HIS A 139 -4.82 -10.68 -15.71
N LEU A 140 -5.23 -11.94 -15.47
CA LEU A 140 -6.47 -12.24 -14.73
C LEU A 140 -6.30 -12.03 -13.22
N ARG A 141 -5.10 -12.24 -12.68
CA ARG A 141 -4.80 -11.89 -11.27
C ARG A 141 -4.94 -10.39 -11.06
N CYS A 142 -4.43 -9.58 -11.98
CA CYS A 142 -4.58 -8.12 -11.94
C CYS A 142 -6.07 -7.71 -12.03
N GLN A 143 -6.84 -8.28 -12.96
CA GLN A 143 -8.29 -7.99 -13.06
C GLN A 143 -9.04 -8.35 -11.77
N LEU A 144 -8.76 -9.52 -11.19
CA LEU A 144 -9.34 -9.95 -9.92
C LEU A 144 -8.93 -9.02 -8.77
N LEU A 145 -7.67 -8.58 -8.74
CA LEU A 145 -7.14 -7.65 -7.74
C LEU A 145 -7.87 -6.30 -7.78
N ARG A 146 -8.04 -5.71 -8.97
CA ARG A 146 -8.79 -4.46 -9.16
C ARG A 146 -10.25 -4.59 -8.73
N ASP A 147 -10.89 -5.69 -9.13
CA ASP A 147 -12.29 -5.96 -8.81
C ASP A 147 -12.56 -6.16 -7.32
N THR A 148 -11.73 -6.98 -6.68
CA THR A 148 -11.84 -7.26 -5.24
C THR A 148 -11.51 -6.03 -4.40
N ALA A 149 -10.57 -5.18 -4.83
CA ALA A 149 -10.29 -3.91 -4.16
C ALA A 149 -11.54 -3.01 -4.00
N VAL A 150 -12.45 -3.03 -4.98
CA VAL A 150 -13.72 -2.30 -4.94
C VAL A 150 -14.78 -3.08 -4.17
N HIS A 151 -15.03 -4.33 -4.54
CA HIS A 151 -16.22 -5.04 -4.08
C HIS A 151 -16.02 -5.81 -2.77
N CYS A 152 -14.89 -6.49 -2.60
CA CYS A 152 -14.60 -7.34 -1.45
C CYS A 152 -13.08 -7.49 -1.26
N PRO A 153 -12.43 -6.53 -0.56
CA PRO A 153 -10.98 -6.52 -0.38
C PRO A 153 -10.44 -7.84 0.14
N LEU A 154 -9.41 -8.36 -0.55
CA LEU A 154 -8.81 -9.63 -0.17
C LEU A 154 -8.03 -9.53 1.14
N PRO A 155 -8.06 -10.59 1.98
CA PRO A 155 -7.17 -10.68 3.13
C PRO A 155 -5.71 -10.84 2.66
N ASN A 156 -4.76 -10.33 3.44
CA ASN A 156 -3.32 -10.41 3.17
C ASN A 156 -2.83 -11.76 2.59
N PRO A 157 -3.20 -12.95 3.11
CA PRO A 157 -2.73 -14.21 2.54
C PRO A 157 -3.12 -14.41 1.08
N LYS A 158 -4.38 -14.12 0.71
CA LYS A 158 -4.86 -14.24 -0.67
C LYS A 158 -4.27 -13.17 -1.57
N LEU A 159 -4.19 -11.93 -1.06
CA LEU A 159 -3.56 -10.82 -1.77
C LEU A 159 -2.11 -11.16 -2.15
N TYR A 160 -1.31 -11.61 -1.19
CA TYR A 160 0.09 -11.92 -1.42
C TYR A 160 0.27 -13.15 -2.31
N ALA A 161 -0.59 -14.17 -2.17
CA ALA A 161 -0.57 -15.32 -3.08
C ALA A 161 -0.83 -14.92 -4.53
N LEU A 162 -1.76 -13.99 -4.80
CA LEU A 162 -1.99 -13.47 -6.16
C LEU A 162 -0.79 -12.68 -6.71
N CYS A 163 0.03 -12.12 -5.83
CA CYS A 163 1.22 -11.36 -6.21
C CYS A 163 2.47 -12.22 -6.30
N GLU A 164 2.46 -13.47 -5.85
CA GLU A 164 3.63 -14.36 -5.88
C GLU A 164 3.78 -15.06 -7.25
N PRO A 165 5.01 -15.31 -7.70
CA PRO A 165 6.29 -15.07 -7.01
C PRO A 165 6.86 -13.64 -7.11
N GLU A 166 6.36 -12.80 -8.02
CA GLU A 166 7.00 -11.53 -8.42
C GLU A 166 6.90 -10.42 -7.34
N GLY A 167 5.93 -10.56 -6.44
CA GLY A 167 5.48 -9.53 -5.53
C GLY A 167 4.46 -8.57 -6.16
N THR A 168 4.00 -8.80 -7.40
CA THR A 168 3.00 -7.95 -8.05
C THR A 168 2.09 -8.78 -8.94
N ALA A 169 0.86 -8.30 -9.18
CA ALA A 169 -0.01 -8.88 -10.19
C ALA A 169 0.11 -8.03 -11.46
N ASP A 170 0.95 -8.46 -12.40
CA ASP A 170 1.16 -7.78 -13.69
C ASP A 170 1.58 -6.30 -13.53
N GLY A 171 2.54 -6.04 -12.63
CA GLY A 171 3.05 -4.70 -12.38
C GLY A 171 2.16 -3.86 -11.46
N GLU A 172 1.11 -4.45 -10.88
CA GLU A 172 0.18 -3.78 -9.96
C GLU A 172 0.19 -4.35 -8.55
N LEU A 173 0.00 -3.45 -7.59
CA LEU A 173 -0.24 -3.81 -6.19
C LEU A 173 -1.31 -2.89 -5.61
N ILE A 174 -2.41 -3.49 -5.15
CA ILE A 174 -3.58 -2.78 -4.60
C ILE A 174 -3.88 -3.32 -3.20
N ILE A 175 -3.73 -2.47 -2.18
CA ILE A 175 -3.95 -2.83 -0.79
C ILE A 175 -5.10 -1.98 -0.24
N VAL A 176 -6.15 -2.65 0.22
CA VAL A 176 -7.37 -1.98 0.70
C VAL A 176 -7.74 -2.43 2.10
N GLY A 177 -7.86 -1.48 3.01
CA GLY A 177 -8.46 -1.65 4.33
C GLY A 177 -7.50 -1.47 5.50
N PRO A 178 -8.04 -1.18 6.69
CA PRO A 178 -7.26 -0.78 7.87
C PRO A 178 -6.48 -1.91 8.52
N THR A 179 -6.91 -3.16 8.30
CA THR A 179 -6.26 -4.36 8.82
C THR A 179 -5.21 -4.93 7.88
N GLN A 180 -5.19 -4.48 6.62
CA GLN A 180 -4.14 -4.87 5.69
C GLN A 180 -2.88 -4.09 6.03
N SER A 181 -1.72 -4.69 5.75
CA SER A 181 -0.45 -4.00 5.94
C SER A 181 0.55 -4.52 4.93
N LEU A 182 1.28 -3.60 4.32
CA LEU A 182 2.38 -3.92 3.42
C LEU A 182 3.54 -4.49 4.24
N ARG A 183 4.06 -5.66 3.85
CA ARG A 183 5.22 -6.26 4.53
C ARG A 183 6.42 -5.31 4.49
N ASN A 184 7.12 -5.16 5.61
CA ASN A 184 8.33 -4.34 5.64
C ASN A 184 9.39 -4.92 4.68
N GLY A 185 9.96 -4.07 3.83
CA GLY A 185 10.96 -4.50 2.85
C GLY A 185 10.39 -5.25 1.64
N PHE A 186 9.08 -5.18 1.40
CA PHE A 186 8.43 -5.82 0.26
C PHE A 186 9.13 -5.53 -1.07
N PHE A 187 9.44 -4.25 -1.34
CA PHE A 187 10.09 -3.84 -2.58
C PHE A 187 11.59 -4.18 -2.67
N LEU A 188 12.24 -4.49 -1.55
CA LEU A 188 13.66 -4.86 -1.54
C LEU A 188 13.89 -6.31 -1.95
N GLN A 189 12.88 -7.17 -1.83
CA GLN A 189 13.02 -8.60 -2.06
C GLN A 189 12.88 -8.98 -3.54
N SER A 190 12.05 -8.25 -4.30
CA SER A 190 11.87 -8.49 -5.74
C SER A 190 13.15 -8.31 -6.54
N SER A 191 14.05 -7.39 -6.13
CA SER A 191 15.32 -7.16 -6.84
C SER A 191 16.37 -8.24 -6.59
N SER A 192 16.35 -8.93 -5.45
CA SER A 192 17.37 -9.93 -5.10
C SER A 192 17.10 -11.32 -5.68
N ASN A 193 15.83 -11.70 -5.85
CA ASN A 193 15.48 -13.03 -6.33
C ASN A 193 15.68 -13.18 -7.85
N ALA A 194 15.34 -12.15 -8.62
CA ALA A 194 15.53 -12.15 -10.07
C ALA A 194 17.00 -12.36 -10.50
N ALA A 195 17.97 -11.95 -9.68
CA ALA A 195 19.39 -12.08 -9.98
C ALA A 195 19.95 -13.50 -9.78
N ASN A 196 19.27 -14.37 -9.02
CA ASN A 196 19.80 -15.70 -8.68
C ASN A 196 19.23 -16.85 -9.52
N GLU A 197 18.09 -16.67 -10.19
CA GLU A 197 17.45 -17.76 -10.96
C GLU A 197 17.90 -17.83 -12.43
N GLY A 198 18.54 -16.78 -12.96
CA GLY A 198 18.92 -16.70 -14.37
C GLY A 198 20.17 -17.49 -14.81
N MET A 199 20.74 -18.35 -13.96
CA MET A 199 22.07 -18.94 -14.26
C MET A 199 22.06 -20.40 -14.76
N ASP A 200 20.95 -21.15 -14.66
CA ASP A 200 21.05 -22.63 -14.76
C ASP A 200 20.25 -23.36 -15.86
N ARG A 201 19.51 -22.72 -16.78
CA ARG A 201 18.92 -23.44 -17.94
C ARG A 201 18.41 -22.49 -19.04
N ALA A 202 19.28 -22.19 -20.01
CA ALA A 202 18.88 -21.51 -21.24
C ALA A 202 18.05 -22.46 -22.13
N ASN A 203 16.74 -22.51 -21.90
CA ASN A 203 15.79 -23.15 -22.81
C ASN A 203 15.34 -22.10 -23.85
N TRP A 204 15.95 -22.11 -25.03
CA TRP A 204 15.76 -21.08 -26.07
C TRP A 204 14.35 -21.04 -26.69
N ASP A 205 13.50 -22.02 -26.40
CA ASP A 205 12.14 -22.14 -26.94
C ASP A 205 11.03 -21.71 -25.95
N GLU A 206 11.38 -21.36 -24.71
CA GLU A 206 10.42 -20.75 -23.78
C GLU A 206 10.48 -19.24 -23.97
N GLU A 207 9.40 -18.61 -24.46
CA GLU A 207 9.23 -17.16 -24.38
C GLU A 207 9.48 -16.76 -22.92
N GLU A 208 10.62 -16.12 -22.67
CA GLU A 208 11.07 -15.83 -21.31
C GLU A 208 10.15 -14.74 -20.75
N TRP A 209 9.11 -15.14 -20.01
CA TRP A 209 8.18 -14.25 -19.36
C TRP A 209 8.94 -13.42 -18.32
N SER A 210 9.46 -12.26 -18.74
CA SER A 210 10.13 -11.35 -17.82
C SER A 210 9.08 -10.70 -16.92
N PRO A 211 9.22 -10.75 -15.59
CA PRO A 211 8.25 -10.14 -14.68
C PRO A 211 8.18 -8.64 -14.93
N SER A 212 6.96 -8.13 -15.14
CA SER A 212 6.72 -6.70 -15.33
C SER A 212 7.10 -5.93 -14.07
N PRO A 213 7.91 -4.86 -14.17
CA PRO A 213 8.24 -4.04 -13.00
C PRO A 213 6.97 -3.39 -12.44
N LEU A 214 6.95 -3.14 -11.12
CA LEU A 214 5.83 -2.46 -10.48
C LEU A 214 5.66 -1.04 -11.05
N HIS A 215 4.54 -0.79 -11.71
CA HIS A 215 4.18 0.53 -12.26
C HIS A 215 2.97 1.17 -11.54
N THR A 216 2.12 0.36 -10.90
CA THR A 216 0.89 0.82 -10.25
C THR A 216 0.90 0.43 -8.78
N PHE A 217 0.83 1.41 -7.88
CA PHE A 217 0.71 1.18 -6.44
C PHE A 217 -0.49 1.93 -5.86
N ILE A 218 -1.44 1.17 -5.31
CA ILE A 218 -2.66 1.72 -4.71
C ILE A 218 -2.74 1.26 -3.26
N LEU A 219 -2.89 2.23 -2.36
CA LEU A 219 -3.09 2.02 -0.93
C LEU A 219 -4.31 2.81 -0.48
N LEU A 220 -5.34 2.10 -0.02
CA LEU A 220 -6.61 2.68 0.41
C LEU A 220 -6.89 2.32 1.87
N SER A 221 -7.06 3.33 2.73
CA SER A 221 -7.44 3.15 4.14
C SER A 221 -6.51 2.23 4.93
N SER A 222 -5.23 2.19 4.57
CA SER A 222 -4.26 1.24 5.12
C SER A 222 -2.99 1.97 5.56
N PRO A 223 -2.33 1.60 6.66
CA PRO A 223 -1.14 2.31 7.12
C PRO A 223 0.06 2.08 6.21
N LEU A 224 0.77 3.15 5.87
CA LEU A 224 2.07 3.11 5.20
C LEU A 224 3.17 3.56 6.15
N SER A 225 4.17 2.73 6.37
CA SER A 225 5.35 3.12 7.14
C SER A 225 6.27 4.03 6.31
N THR A 226 6.91 4.99 6.97
CA THR A 226 7.91 5.86 6.32
C THR A 226 9.05 5.06 5.70
N SER A 227 9.48 3.96 6.33
CA SER A 227 10.53 3.10 5.78
C SER A 227 10.10 2.49 4.45
N THR A 228 8.87 1.98 4.36
CA THR A 228 8.38 1.37 3.12
C THR A 228 8.11 2.40 2.03
N PHE A 229 7.62 3.60 2.41
CA PHE A 229 7.47 4.73 1.50
C PHE A 229 8.80 5.16 0.86
N LEU A 230 9.89 5.16 1.63
CA LEU A 230 11.21 5.51 1.12
C LEU A 230 11.85 4.41 0.24
N THR A 231 11.25 3.22 0.20
CA THR A 231 11.69 2.09 -0.64
C THR A 231 10.78 1.85 -1.84
N LEU A 232 9.88 2.80 -2.16
CA LEU A 232 9.03 2.69 -3.34
C LEU A 232 9.89 2.63 -4.62
N PRO A 233 9.56 1.75 -5.58
CA PRO A 233 10.36 1.61 -6.78
C PRO A 233 10.21 2.82 -7.71
N PRO A 234 11.30 3.25 -8.38
CA PRO A 234 11.27 4.42 -9.26
C PRO A 234 10.50 4.20 -10.57
N THR A 235 10.10 2.95 -10.84
CA THR A 235 9.30 2.53 -12.01
C THR A 235 7.81 2.88 -11.88
N LEU A 236 7.37 3.36 -10.70
CA LEU A 236 5.98 3.74 -10.49
C LEU A 236 5.56 4.91 -11.38
N THR A 237 4.49 4.70 -12.13
CA THR A 237 3.82 5.68 -12.98
C THR A 237 2.45 6.06 -12.43
N HIS A 238 1.78 5.16 -11.73
CA HIS A 238 0.46 5.38 -11.14
C HIS A 238 0.52 5.11 -9.64
N MET A 239 0.11 6.09 -8.84
CA MET A 239 0.09 5.96 -7.39
C MET A 239 -1.18 6.53 -6.80
N ALA A 240 -1.84 5.76 -5.94
CA ALA A 240 -2.95 6.21 -5.10
C ALA A 240 -2.62 5.96 -3.63
N LEU A 241 -2.63 7.00 -2.82
CA LEU A 241 -2.39 6.98 -1.38
C LEU A 241 -3.59 7.62 -0.70
N ILE A 242 -4.69 6.87 -0.58
CA ILE A 242 -6.01 7.41 -0.30
C ILE A 242 -6.43 7.09 1.14
N ASN A 243 -6.95 8.09 1.85
CA ASN A 243 -7.45 7.94 3.21
C ASN A 243 -6.44 7.27 4.17
N LEU A 244 -5.18 7.71 4.12
CA LEU A 244 -4.14 7.15 4.97
C LEU A 244 -4.23 7.72 6.38
N PRO A 245 -3.99 6.90 7.42
CA PRO A 245 -4.11 7.34 8.82
C PRO A 245 -2.99 8.31 9.25
N ASN A 246 -1.84 8.31 8.57
CA ASN A 246 -0.66 9.08 8.94
C ASN A 246 -0.14 9.92 7.77
N ALA A 247 0.39 11.10 8.07
CA ALA A 247 1.04 11.95 7.10
C ALA A 247 2.33 11.33 6.54
N LEU A 248 2.61 11.59 5.26
CA LEU A 248 3.78 11.07 4.55
C LEU A 248 4.74 12.21 4.17
N PRO A 249 6.05 11.92 4.02
CA PRO A 249 7.02 12.93 3.57
C PRO A 249 6.93 13.17 2.05
N LEU A 250 5.81 13.75 1.59
CA LEU A 250 5.49 14.00 0.17
C LEU A 250 6.59 14.74 -0.59
N HIS A 251 7.32 15.64 0.07
CA HIS A 251 8.45 16.38 -0.50
C HIS A 251 9.57 15.48 -1.07
N ARG A 252 9.64 14.21 -0.65
CA ARG A 252 10.62 13.23 -1.16
C ARG A 252 10.13 12.46 -2.37
N LEU A 253 8.81 12.40 -2.58
CA LEU A 253 8.18 11.59 -3.62
C LEU A 253 8.71 11.89 -5.05
N PRO A 254 8.97 13.16 -5.46
CA PRO A 254 9.56 13.44 -6.78
C PRO A 254 10.95 12.81 -6.98
N GLY A 255 11.71 12.62 -5.89
CA GLY A 255 13.02 12.00 -5.94
C GLY A 255 12.96 10.47 -5.91
N ILE A 256 11.92 9.90 -5.31
CA ILE A 256 11.75 8.45 -5.17
C ILE A 256 11.06 7.88 -6.42
N CYS A 257 10.02 8.54 -6.91
CA CYS A 257 9.17 8.09 -8.02
C CYS A 257 9.11 9.18 -9.11
N PRO A 258 10.20 9.40 -9.87
CA PRO A 258 10.29 10.49 -10.84
C PRO A 258 9.39 10.30 -12.08
N LEU A 259 8.89 9.09 -12.32
CA LEU A 259 8.08 8.73 -13.48
C LEU A 259 6.56 8.80 -13.24
N LEU A 260 6.14 9.33 -12.09
CA LEU A 260 4.73 9.40 -11.74
C LEU A 260 3.96 10.31 -12.71
N VAL A 261 2.97 9.70 -13.36
CA VAL A 261 2.00 10.31 -14.28
C VAL A 261 0.68 10.60 -13.56
N VAL A 262 0.24 9.71 -12.68
CA VAL A 262 -0.99 9.88 -11.89
C VAL A 262 -0.66 9.75 -10.41
N LEU A 263 -1.06 10.74 -9.63
CA LEU A 263 -0.95 10.73 -8.17
C LEU A 263 -2.30 11.07 -7.54
N ASP A 264 -2.89 10.16 -6.78
CA ASP A 264 -4.11 10.40 -6.01
C ASP A 264 -3.79 10.48 -4.51
N LEU A 265 -4.04 11.65 -3.90
CA LEU A 265 -3.90 11.93 -2.47
C LEU A 265 -5.26 12.24 -1.82
N SER A 266 -6.37 11.84 -2.45
CA SER A 266 -7.73 12.13 -1.99
C SER A 266 -8.02 11.59 -0.58
N TYR A 267 -8.96 12.24 0.12
CA TYR A 267 -9.53 11.83 1.41
C TYR A 267 -8.51 11.68 2.56
N ASN A 268 -7.32 12.27 2.45
CA ASN A 268 -6.33 12.25 3.52
C ASN A 268 -6.61 13.32 4.56
N ILE A 269 -6.97 12.91 5.78
CA ILE A 269 -7.31 13.81 6.89
C ILE A 269 -6.21 14.83 7.24
N TRP A 270 -4.94 14.47 7.01
CA TRP A 270 -3.78 15.33 7.27
C TRP A 270 -3.58 16.40 6.19
N LEU A 271 -4.30 16.29 5.06
CA LEU A 271 -4.39 17.28 4.00
C LEU A 271 -5.72 18.06 4.02
N HIS A 272 -6.63 17.77 4.95
CA HIS A 272 -7.94 18.42 4.98
C HIS A 272 -7.83 19.94 5.22
N PRO A 273 -8.72 20.79 4.66
CA PRO A 273 -8.67 22.27 4.81
C PRO A 273 -8.64 22.79 6.25
N SER A 274 -9.20 22.04 7.20
CA SER A 274 -9.16 22.39 8.63
C SER A 274 -7.81 22.11 9.30
N SER A 275 -6.91 21.38 8.64
CA SER A 275 -5.59 21.02 9.18
C SER A 275 -4.58 22.13 8.92
N LYS A 276 -4.07 22.75 9.99
CA LYS A 276 -2.96 23.72 9.92
C LYS A 276 -1.65 23.09 9.40
N GLU A 277 -1.55 21.77 9.42
CA GLU A 277 -0.37 21.03 8.92
C GLU A 277 -0.40 20.85 7.41
N ALA A 278 -1.59 20.83 6.79
CA ALA A 278 -1.75 20.61 5.35
C ALA A 278 -0.94 21.61 4.54
N THR A 279 -1.08 22.91 4.82
CA THR A 279 -0.33 23.99 4.13
C THR A 279 1.18 23.79 4.28
N LYS A 280 1.67 23.49 5.50
CA LYS A 280 3.11 23.28 5.74
C LYS A 280 3.65 22.06 5.00
N ILE A 281 2.85 21.00 4.87
CA ILE A 281 3.25 19.78 4.13
C ILE A 281 3.33 20.09 2.64
N LEU A 282 2.32 20.76 2.08
CA LEU A 282 2.23 21.09 0.65
C LEU A 282 3.24 22.16 0.22
N GLU A 283 3.54 23.14 1.06
CA GLU A 283 4.57 24.16 0.80
C GLU A 283 5.99 23.57 0.69
N ARG A 284 6.25 22.47 1.40
CA ARG A 284 7.54 21.77 1.33
C ARG A 284 7.72 20.97 0.05
N VAL A 285 6.63 20.69 -0.67
CA VAL A 285 6.69 19.92 -1.92
C VAL A 285 7.23 20.82 -3.03
N GLN A 286 8.30 20.38 -3.68
CA GLN A 286 8.85 21.05 -4.85
C GLN A 286 8.05 20.64 -6.08
N TRP A 287 6.91 21.31 -6.32
CA TRP A 287 5.98 20.95 -7.38
C TRP A 287 6.58 20.98 -8.79
N SER A 288 7.56 21.86 -9.03
CA SER A 288 8.30 21.94 -10.30
C SER A 288 9.12 20.69 -10.65
N ARG A 289 9.37 19.78 -9.70
CA ARG A 289 10.10 18.53 -9.96
C ARG A 289 9.24 17.41 -10.54
N TRP A 290 7.92 17.60 -10.59
CA TRP A 290 6.97 16.62 -11.09
C TRP A 290 6.80 16.74 -12.61
N THR A 291 7.85 16.43 -13.36
CA THR A 291 7.89 16.67 -14.82
C THR A 291 6.96 15.78 -15.63
N GLN A 292 6.65 14.57 -15.13
CA GLN A 292 5.78 13.60 -15.81
C GLN A 292 4.33 13.60 -15.32
N LEU A 293 4.04 14.29 -14.21
CA LEU A 293 2.74 14.25 -13.56
C LEU A 293 1.69 14.90 -14.46
N ARG A 294 0.62 14.19 -14.80
CA ARG A 294 -0.48 14.69 -15.64
C ARG A 294 -1.77 14.88 -14.85
N THR A 295 -2.02 14.00 -13.89
CA THR A 295 -3.26 14.02 -13.10
C THR A 295 -2.95 13.95 -11.62
N LEU A 296 -3.55 14.86 -10.85
CA LEU A 296 -3.39 14.98 -9.40
C LEU A 296 -4.76 14.96 -8.70
N GLY A 297 -5.00 13.93 -7.90
CA GLY A 297 -6.22 13.77 -7.11
C GLY A 297 -6.10 14.41 -5.72
N PHE A 298 -7.03 15.31 -5.41
CA PHE A 298 -7.15 15.99 -4.11
C PHE A 298 -8.61 16.11 -3.66
N ARG A 299 -9.44 15.10 -3.91
CA ARG A 299 -10.83 15.11 -3.43
C ARG A 299 -10.85 15.13 -1.90
N ASP A 300 -11.69 15.98 -1.33
CA ASP A 300 -11.80 16.20 0.12
C ASP A 300 -10.46 16.59 0.80
N CYS A 301 -9.58 17.27 0.05
CA CYS A 301 -8.29 17.77 0.54
C CYS A 301 -8.18 19.28 0.29
N TYR A 302 -7.23 19.92 0.97
CA TYR A 302 -6.93 21.32 0.82
C TYR A 302 -6.14 21.59 -0.46
N VAL A 303 -6.76 22.33 -1.38
CA VAL A 303 -6.15 22.85 -2.59
C VAL A 303 -6.21 24.37 -2.50
N TYR A 304 -5.07 25.04 -2.64
CA TYR A 304 -4.98 26.50 -2.61
C TYR A 304 -4.26 27.03 -3.85
N ASP A 305 -4.64 28.22 -4.30
CA ASP A 305 -4.26 28.77 -5.61
C ASP A 305 -2.74 28.88 -5.81
N GLU A 306 -2.00 29.25 -4.77
CA GLU A 306 -0.54 29.35 -4.85
C GLU A 306 0.13 27.99 -5.10
N MET A 307 -0.45 26.90 -4.60
CA MET A 307 0.04 25.55 -4.89
C MET A 307 -0.17 25.21 -6.36
N LEU A 308 -1.35 25.54 -6.92
CA LEU A 308 -1.68 25.32 -8.32
C LEU A 308 -0.76 26.13 -9.24
N ALA A 309 -0.49 27.38 -8.89
CA ALA A 309 0.47 28.22 -9.61
C ALA A 309 1.88 27.62 -9.59
N LYS A 310 2.32 27.06 -8.46
CA LYS A 310 3.61 26.35 -8.35
C LYS A 310 3.64 25.01 -9.10
N LEU A 311 2.51 24.31 -9.16
CA LEU A 311 2.36 23.03 -9.86
C LEU A 311 2.53 23.16 -11.37
N ASN A 312 1.94 24.21 -11.94
CA ASN A 312 1.97 24.46 -13.37
C ASN A 312 3.11 25.41 -13.80
N GLN A 313 3.96 25.84 -12.87
CA GLN A 313 5.06 26.75 -13.18
C GLN A 313 6.05 26.12 -14.18
N GLY A 314 6.15 26.73 -15.37
CA GLY A 314 7.10 26.33 -16.41
C GLY A 314 6.68 25.10 -17.22
N ARG A 315 5.42 24.67 -17.12
CA ARG A 315 4.86 23.56 -17.89
C ARG A 315 4.17 24.07 -19.15
N TRP A 316 4.17 23.23 -20.19
CA TRP A 316 3.43 23.48 -21.43
C TRP A 316 1.99 22.99 -21.30
N ASP A 317 1.83 21.79 -20.72
CA ASP A 317 0.54 21.20 -20.39
C ASP A 317 0.33 21.29 -18.87
N ASP A 318 -0.78 21.92 -18.49
CA ASP A 318 -1.23 22.01 -17.11
C ASP A 318 -1.55 20.62 -16.55
N VAL A 319 -1.27 20.43 -15.26
CA VAL A 319 -1.70 19.24 -14.53
C VAL A 319 -3.20 19.34 -14.29
N GLU A 320 -3.92 18.28 -14.66
CA GLU A 320 -5.32 18.11 -14.32
C GLU A 320 -5.45 17.84 -12.82
N VAL A 321 -6.10 18.75 -12.10
CA VAL A 321 -6.36 18.62 -10.66
C VAL A 321 -7.82 18.25 -10.43
N VAL A 322 -8.05 17.08 -9.83
CA VAL A 322 -9.39 16.57 -9.52
C VAL A 322 -9.67 16.77 -8.03
N SER A 323 -10.54 17.73 -7.70
CA SER A 323 -10.80 18.17 -6.31
C SER A 323 -12.26 18.06 -5.84
N ALA A 324 -13.18 17.60 -6.69
CA ALA A 324 -14.62 17.47 -6.38
C ALA A 324 -15.08 16.00 -6.31
#